data_AF-X1LYV2-F1
#
_entry.id   AF-X1LYV2-F1
#
_cell.length_a   1.000
_cell.length_b   1.000
_cell.length_c   1.000
_cell.angle_alpha   90.00
_cell.angle_beta   90.00
_cell.angle_gamma   90.00
#
_symmetry.space_group_name_H-M   'P 1'
#
loop_
_entity.id
_entity.type
_entity.pdbx_description
1 polymer ?
#
loop_
_entity_poly.entity_id
_entity_poly.type
_entity_poly.pdbx_seq_one_letter_code
_entity_poly.pdbx_strand_id
1 'polypeptide(L)'
;MVEKEVSRILDDMTAAFHKNPDGVEVGFRELCADWPWAKRSDAYTHLLHRYPAKMLSYIPAFFLSTQRYASRGDPILDVFAGTATVLLESIIHPFLPRSAYGIEINPLARLIAKVKTTLIDPDYAWQAAKKVTFEAQNTSECQLPDYDNLDYWFPHQVQQKLGTLAWSIDKADIDDDIRDFLLVCLSSIVRKCSYADPHIPVPVRLK
;
A
#
# COMPACT_ATOMS: atom_id res chain seq x y z
N MET A 1 20.32 12.11 17.69
CA MET A 1 21.06 10.88 18.06
C MET A 1 21.02 9.90 16.90
N VAL A 2 19.83 9.51 16.47
CA VAL A 2 19.56 8.65 15.29
C VAL A 2 20.28 9.12 14.02
N GLU A 3 20.10 10.36 13.59
CA GLU A 3 20.72 10.84 12.35
C GLU A 3 22.25 10.72 12.33
N LYS A 4 22.92 10.97 13.46
CA LYS A 4 24.37 10.83 13.59
C LYS A 4 24.79 9.37 13.49
N GLU A 5 24.01 8.46 14.08
CA GLU A 5 24.21 7.02 14.00
C GLU A 5 24.06 6.51 12.56
N VAL A 6 22.97 6.88 11.88
CA VAL A 6 22.72 6.52 10.47
C VAL A 6 23.80 7.09 9.55
N SER A 7 24.23 8.32 9.78
CA SER A 7 25.29 8.94 8.98
C SER A 7 26.62 8.21 9.15
N ARG A 8 26.97 7.82 10.39
CA ARG A 8 28.16 7.00 10.65
C ARG A 8 28.07 5.65 9.95
N ILE A 9 26.93 4.96 10.04
CA ILE A 9 26.72 3.67 9.36
C ILE A 9 26.88 3.82 7.84
N LEU A 10 26.32 4.88 7.25
CA LEU A 10 26.48 5.19 5.82
C LEU A 10 27.94 5.45 5.43
N ASP A 11 28.68 6.19 6.25
CA ASP A 11 30.11 6.44 6.01
C ASP A 11 30.91 5.13 6.08
N ASP A 12 30.63 4.28 7.07
CA ASP A 12 31.26 2.95 7.21
C ASP A 12 30.94 2.05 6.01
N MET A 13 29.68 2.01 5.57
CA MET A 13 29.24 1.27 4.38
C MET A 13 29.91 1.79 3.10
N THR A 14 30.00 3.11 2.94
CA THR A 14 30.64 3.73 1.78
C THR A 14 32.14 3.43 1.75
N ALA A 15 32.80 3.49 2.91
CA ALA A 15 34.21 3.14 3.04
C ALA A 15 34.47 1.65 2.76
N ALA A 16 33.56 0.76 3.19
CA ALA A 16 33.63 -0.67 2.89
C ALA A 16 33.41 -0.94 1.39
N PHE A 17 32.45 -0.26 0.75
CA PHE A 17 32.18 -0.37 -0.69
C PHE A 17 33.39 0.01 -1.53
N HIS A 18 34.08 1.11 -1.21
CA HIS A 18 35.29 1.51 -1.94
C HIS A 18 36.46 0.51 -1.82
N LYS A 19 36.44 -0.37 -0.81
CA LYS A 19 37.47 -1.40 -0.60
C LYS A 19 37.09 -2.75 -1.23
N ASN A 20 35.84 -2.94 -1.65
CA ASN A 20 35.33 -4.21 -2.16
C ASN A 20 34.63 -4.05 -3.52
N PRO A 21 35.19 -4.58 -4.62
CA PRO A 21 34.59 -4.47 -5.96
C PRO A 21 33.24 -5.20 -6.08
N ASP A 22 32.95 -6.16 -5.20
CA ASP A 22 31.73 -6.98 -5.25
C ASP A 22 30.56 -6.38 -4.45
N GLY A 23 30.77 -5.23 -3.79
CA GLY A 23 29.75 -4.53 -3.02
C GLY A 23 29.74 -4.86 -1.52
N VAL A 24 28.73 -4.32 -0.81
CA VAL A 24 28.53 -4.50 0.63
C VAL A 24 27.17 -5.15 0.83
N GLU A 25 27.14 -6.31 1.47
CA GLU A 25 25.90 -6.96 1.86
C GLU A 25 25.28 -6.23 3.06
N VAL A 26 24.00 -5.85 2.95
CA VAL A 26 23.29 -5.12 4.00
C VAL A 26 21.94 -5.78 4.28
N GLY A 27 21.81 -6.33 5.49
CA GLY A 27 20.53 -6.74 6.06
C GLY A 27 19.81 -5.56 6.72
N PHE A 28 19.00 -4.81 5.96
CA PHE A 28 18.29 -3.63 6.50
C PHE A 28 17.33 -3.99 7.65
N ARG A 29 16.76 -5.20 7.63
CA ARG A 29 15.89 -5.68 8.70
C ARG A 29 16.67 -5.78 10.01
N GLU A 30 17.84 -6.42 9.96
CA GLU A 30 18.72 -6.63 11.11
C GLU A 30 19.28 -5.30 11.59
N LEU A 31 19.72 -4.45 10.66
CA LEU A 31 20.27 -3.13 10.94
C LEU A 31 19.28 -2.21 11.66
N CYS A 32 18.01 -2.28 11.26
CA CYS A 32 16.95 -1.44 11.81
C CYS A 32 16.13 -2.16 12.89
N ALA A 33 16.49 -3.39 13.29
CA ALA A 33 15.68 -4.23 14.18
C ALA A 33 15.47 -3.60 15.57
N ASP A 34 16.48 -2.88 16.04
CA ASP A 34 16.50 -2.24 17.36
C ASP A 34 15.91 -0.83 17.36
N TRP A 35 15.58 -0.27 16.19
CA TRP A 35 14.99 1.05 16.09
C TRP A 35 13.48 0.97 16.38
N PRO A 36 12.98 1.58 17.48
CA PRO A 36 11.57 1.46 17.88
C PRO A 36 10.57 1.94 16.80
N TRP A 37 11.02 2.79 15.88
CA TRP A 37 10.19 3.29 14.78
C TRP A 37 10.29 2.48 13.48
N ALA A 38 11.33 1.65 13.31
CA ALA A 38 11.51 0.83 12.13
C ALA A 38 11.04 -0.62 12.34
N LYS A 39 11.01 -1.10 13.60
CA LYS A 39 10.44 -2.40 14.00
C LYS A 39 8.91 -2.40 13.86
N ARG A 40 8.44 -2.30 12.62
CA ARG A 40 7.07 -1.95 12.24
C ARG A 40 6.62 -2.64 10.95
N SER A 41 7.17 -3.82 10.62
CA SER A 41 6.88 -4.52 9.36
C SER A 41 5.39 -4.83 9.11
N ASP A 42 4.57 -4.68 10.15
CA ASP A 42 3.12 -4.88 10.22
C ASP A 42 2.35 -3.63 10.69
N ALA A 43 3.01 -2.49 10.94
CA ALA A 43 2.36 -1.30 11.49
C ALA A 43 1.71 -0.41 10.41
N TYR A 44 0.74 0.39 10.85
CA TYR A 44 -0.02 1.34 10.03
C TYR A 44 -0.75 0.66 8.86
N THR A 45 -0.71 1.28 7.68
CA THR A 45 -1.49 0.91 6.50
C THR A 45 -0.71 0.04 5.50
N HIS A 46 0.48 -0.48 5.87
CA HIS A 46 1.30 -1.33 4.99
C HIS A 46 0.62 -2.64 4.54
N LEU A 47 -0.27 -3.16 5.38
CA LEU A 47 -1.02 -4.39 5.17
C LEU A 47 -2.43 -4.17 4.59
N LEU A 48 -2.77 -2.93 4.23
CA LEU A 48 -4.08 -2.57 3.67
C LEU A 48 -4.46 -3.42 2.44
N HIS A 49 -3.49 -3.70 1.56
CA HIS A 49 -3.72 -4.49 0.35
C HIS A 49 -2.51 -5.36 0.00
N ARG A 50 -2.78 -6.58 -0.50
CA ARG A 50 -1.74 -7.44 -1.08
C ARG A 50 -1.35 -6.89 -2.45
N TYR A 51 -0.09 -6.58 -2.65
CA TYR A 51 0.44 -6.19 -3.96
C TYR A 51 1.81 -6.86 -4.12
N PRO A 52 2.15 -7.40 -5.30
CA PRO A 52 3.44 -8.07 -5.51
C PRO A 52 4.61 -7.08 -5.37
N ALA A 53 5.79 -7.60 -5.07
CA ALA A 53 7.05 -6.85 -5.07
C ALA A 53 7.07 -5.54 -4.24
N LYS A 54 6.40 -5.52 -3.07
CA LYS A 54 6.49 -4.38 -2.15
C LYS A 54 7.89 -4.26 -1.54
N MET A 55 8.43 -3.04 -1.51
CA MET A 55 9.65 -2.72 -0.77
C MET A 55 9.46 -2.99 0.73
N LEU A 56 10.49 -3.56 1.37
CA LEU A 56 10.54 -3.73 2.83
C LEU A 56 10.65 -2.36 3.50
N SER A 57 9.79 -2.04 4.47
CA SER A 57 9.75 -0.71 5.14
C SER A 57 11.06 -0.34 5.85
N TYR A 58 11.88 -1.30 6.24
CA TYR A 58 13.20 -1.06 6.84
C TYR A 58 14.15 -0.28 5.92
N ILE A 59 14.05 -0.46 4.60
CA ILE A 59 14.90 0.23 3.62
C ILE A 59 14.62 1.74 3.65
N PRO A 60 13.38 2.22 3.38
CA PRO A 60 13.08 3.64 3.47
C PRO A 60 13.24 4.17 4.90
N ALA A 61 12.90 3.41 5.95
CA ALA A 61 13.13 3.85 7.33
C ALA A 61 14.61 4.20 7.59
N PHE A 62 15.55 3.43 7.03
CA PHE A 62 16.98 3.72 7.09
C PHE A 62 17.35 5.00 6.34
N PHE A 63 17.04 5.08 5.04
CA PHE A 63 17.48 6.21 4.22
C PHE A 63 16.78 7.53 4.59
N LEU A 64 15.55 7.47 5.11
CA LEU A 64 14.80 8.63 5.60
C LEU A 64 15.24 9.07 7.02
N SER A 65 16.10 8.31 7.69
CA SER A 65 16.66 8.68 9.00
C SER A 65 17.88 9.61 8.91
N THR A 66 18.28 10.02 7.70
CA THR A 66 19.39 10.96 7.46
C THR A 66 18.96 12.15 6.59
N GLN A 67 19.64 13.29 6.76
CA GLN A 67 19.49 14.45 5.89
C GLN A 67 20.48 14.46 4.70
N ARG A 68 21.33 13.43 4.56
CA ARG A 68 22.35 13.36 3.49
C ARG A 68 21.76 13.38 2.08
N TYR A 69 20.58 12.80 1.91
CA TYR A 69 19.92 12.67 0.61
C TYR A 69 18.76 13.65 0.40
N ALA A 70 18.22 14.20 1.49
CA ALA A 70 17.17 15.21 1.47
C ALA A 70 17.12 15.90 2.83
N SER A 71 17.14 17.22 2.82
CA SER A 71 17.15 18.06 4.01
C SER A 71 15.80 18.00 4.73
N ARG A 72 15.75 18.48 5.97
CA ARG A 72 14.49 18.68 6.67
C ARG A 72 13.56 19.59 5.85
N GLY A 73 12.36 19.10 5.56
CA GLY A 73 11.36 19.81 4.78
C GLY A 73 11.46 19.60 3.26
N ASP A 74 12.56 19.04 2.75
CA ASP A 74 12.65 18.68 1.34
C ASP A 74 11.64 17.57 1.01
N PRO A 75 10.90 17.69 -0.09
CA PRO A 75 9.95 16.67 -0.50
C PRO A 75 10.68 15.42 -0.99
N ILE A 76 10.08 14.26 -0.75
CA ILE A 76 10.55 12.97 -1.27
C ILE A 76 9.77 12.64 -2.53
N LEU A 77 10.47 12.27 -3.61
CA LEU A 77 9.86 11.83 -4.86
C LEU A 77 10.23 10.36 -5.11
N ASP A 78 9.21 9.52 -5.26
CA ASP A 78 9.35 8.15 -5.73
C ASP A 78 8.68 7.99 -7.09
N VAL A 79 9.48 7.82 -8.15
CA VAL A 79 8.97 7.73 -9.53
C VAL A 79 8.46 6.34 -9.91
N PHE A 80 8.59 5.36 -9.01
CA PHE A 80 8.06 4.00 -9.13
C PHE A 80 7.38 3.61 -7.81
N ALA A 81 6.46 4.45 -7.35
CA ALA A 81 5.95 4.41 -6.00
C ALA A 81 5.22 3.11 -5.63
N GLY A 82 4.72 2.36 -6.62
CA GLY A 82 3.93 1.15 -6.38
C GLY A 82 2.78 1.45 -5.42
N THR A 83 2.74 0.74 -4.30
CA THR A 83 1.75 0.97 -3.22
C THR A 83 2.24 1.91 -2.12
N ALA A 84 3.11 2.87 -2.44
CA ALA A 84 3.53 3.98 -1.58
C ALA A 84 4.26 3.61 -0.28
N THR A 85 5.14 2.58 -0.28
CA THR A 85 5.95 2.28 0.92
C THR A 85 6.84 3.47 1.29
N VAL A 86 7.58 4.04 0.32
CA VAL A 86 8.49 5.18 0.56
C VAL A 86 7.71 6.42 1.00
N LEU A 87 6.59 6.70 0.34
CA LEU A 87 5.72 7.85 0.67
C LEU A 87 5.18 7.75 2.10
N LEU A 88 4.59 6.61 2.46
CA LEU A 88 4.06 6.40 3.80
C LEU A 88 5.18 6.58 4.84
N GLU A 89 6.31 5.91 4.66
CA GLU A 89 7.45 5.99 5.59
C GLU A 89 8.02 7.41 5.70
N SER A 90 7.97 8.21 4.63
CA SER A 90 8.37 9.63 4.65
C SER A 90 7.44 10.48 5.49
N ILE A 91 6.13 10.26 5.37
CA ILE A 91 5.09 11.03 6.09
C ILE A 91 5.11 10.68 7.58
N ILE A 92 5.20 9.40 7.93
CA ILE A 92 5.12 8.93 9.32
C ILE A 92 6.47 8.93 10.06
N HIS A 93 7.55 9.35 9.39
CA HIS A 93 8.88 9.32 9.99
C HIS A 93 8.92 10.20 11.27
N PRO A 94 9.26 9.66 12.45
CA PRO A 94 9.02 10.34 13.72
C PRO A 94 9.95 11.55 13.97
N PHE A 95 11.11 11.61 13.30
CA PHE A 95 12.11 12.66 13.55
C PHE A 95 12.30 13.64 12.37
N LEU A 96 11.94 13.18 11.18
CA LEU A 96 12.16 13.85 9.89
C LEU A 96 10.95 13.62 8.96
N PRO A 97 9.73 13.92 9.43
CA PRO A 97 8.55 13.79 8.58
C PRO A 97 8.68 14.74 7.39
N ARG A 98 8.34 14.24 6.20
CA ARG A 98 8.47 14.97 4.95
C ARG A 98 7.24 14.77 4.09
N SER A 99 6.91 15.78 3.29
CA SER A 99 5.97 15.60 2.19
C SER A 99 6.57 14.62 1.18
N ALA A 100 5.70 13.84 0.54
CA ALA A 100 6.12 12.85 -0.42
C ALA A 100 5.18 12.82 -1.62
N TYR A 101 5.76 12.61 -2.79
CA TYR A 101 5.08 12.53 -4.08
C TYR A 101 5.46 11.23 -4.77
N GLY A 102 4.48 10.59 -5.39
CA GLY A 102 4.64 9.30 -6.05
C GLY A 102 4.15 9.33 -7.49
N ILE A 103 4.90 8.70 -8.39
CA ILE A 103 4.46 8.42 -9.76
C ILE A 103 4.30 6.90 -9.89
N GLU A 104 3.17 6.47 -10.45
CA GLU A 104 2.87 5.06 -10.67
C GLU A 104 1.91 4.90 -11.86
N ILE A 105 2.21 3.97 -12.76
CA ILE A 105 1.44 3.73 -13.97
C ILE A 105 0.19 2.88 -13.70
N ASN A 106 0.28 1.93 -12.77
CA ASN A 106 -0.80 1.03 -12.44
C ASN A 106 -1.92 1.75 -11.65
N PRO A 107 -3.16 1.83 -12.19
CA PRO A 107 -4.25 2.54 -11.52
C PRO A 107 -4.62 1.98 -10.14
N LEU A 108 -4.57 0.65 -9.97
CA LEU A 108 -4.86 0.02 -8.68
C LEU A 108 -3.76 0.35 -7.66
N ALA A 109 -2.49 0.31 -8.08
CA ALA A 109 -1.38 0.70 -7.21
C ALA A 109 -1.49 2.16 -6.77
N ARG A 110 -1.88 3.07 -7.68
CA ARG A 110 -2.18 4.48 -7.34
C ARG A 110 -3.32 4.61 -6.34
N LEU A 111 -4.42 3.87 -6.51
CA LEU A 111 -5.54 3.91 -5.58
C LEU A 111 -5.12 3.41 -4.19
N ILE A 112 -4.41 2.28 -4.12
CA ILE A 112 -3.85 1.75 -2.87
C ILE A 112 -2.89 2.76 -2.24
N ALA A 113 -2.03 3.38 -3.04
CA ALA A 113 -1.08 4.39 -2.60
C ALA A 113 -1.80 5.59 -1.97
N LYS A 114 -2.79 6.16 -2.66
CA LYS A 114 -3.62 7.27 -2.17
C LYS A 114 -4.19 6.93 -0.80
N VAL A 115 -4.95 5.84 -0.71
CA VAL A 115 -5.62 5.42 0.53
C VAL A 115 -4.62 5.12 1.64
N LYS A 116 -3.49 4.48 1.33
CA LYS A 116 -2.44 4.18 2.31
C LYS A 116 -1.87 5.45 2.96
N THR A 117 -1.76 6.53 2.19
CA THR A 117 -1.17 7.80 2.64
C THR A 117 -2.20 8.83 3.12
N THR A 118 -3.49 8.53 3.02
CA THR A 118 -4.57 9.40 3.51
C THR A 118 -4.93 9.04 4.95
N LEU A 119 -5.06 10.05 5.81
CA LEU A 119 -5.57 9.85 7.17
C LEU A 119 -7.08 9.64 7.10
N ILE A 120 -7.53 8.45 7.50
CA ILE A 120 -8.94 8.06 7.50
C ILE A 120 -9.41 7.89 8.94
N ASP A 121 -10.54 8.51 9.28
CA ASP A 121 -11.22 8.29 10.55
C ASP A 121 -11.82 6.85 10.57
N PRO A 122 -11.36 5.97 11.47
CA PRO A 122 -11.85 4.59 11.54
C PRO A 122 -13.34 4.48 11.85
N ASP A 123 -13.89 5.36 12.68
CA ASP A 123 -15.29 5.32 13.07
C ASP A 123 -16.17 5.75 11.89
N TYR A 124 -15.76 6.78 11.15
CA TYR A 124 -16.46 7.20 9.96
C TYR A 124 -16.40 6.13 8.85
N ALA A 125 -15.22 5.54 8.61
CA ALA A 125 -15.05 4.44 7.65
C ALA A 125 -15.92 3.23 8.02
N TRP A 126 -16.02 2.90 9.31
CA TRP A 126 -16.86 1.82 9.80
C TRP A 126 -18.36 2.10 9.59
N GLN A 127 -18.82 3.32 9.87
CA GLN A 127 -20.21 3.72 9.61
C GLN A 127 -20.55 3.66 8.11
N ALA A 128 -19.66 4.17 7.25
CA ALA A 128 -19.80 4.10 5.81
C ALA A 128 -19.87 2.65 5.32
N ALA A 129 -19.00 1.77 5.82
CA ALA A 129 -19.01 0.35 5.49
C ALA A 129 -20.34 -0.33 5.88
N LYS A 130 -20.92 -0.01 7.04
CA LYS A 130 -22.25 -0.53 7.42
C LYS A 130 -23.35 -0.02 6.50
N LYS A 131 -23.34 1.27 6.18
CA LYS A 131 -24.32 1.89 5.26
C LYS A 131 -24.27 1.20 3.89
N VAL A 132 -23.08 1.06 3.32
CA VAL A 132 -22.86 0.42 2.02
C VAL A 132 -23.26 -1.06 2.03
N THR A 133 -22.88 -1.81 3.06
CA THR A 133 -23.21 -3.24 3.13
C THR A 133 -24.70 -3.48 3.36
N PHE A 134 -25.37 -2.61 4.14
CA PHE A 134 -26.82 -2.65 4.28
C PHE A 134 -27.50 -2.38 2.93
N GLU A 135 -27.10 -1.33 2.20
CA GLU A 135 -27.65 -1.03 0.87
C GLU A 135 -27.45 -2.20 -0.10
N ALA A 136 -26.23 -2.75 -0.16
CA ALA A 136 -25.88 -3.87 -1.04
C ALA A 136 -26.70 -5.14 -0.76
N GLN A 137 -27.25 -5.31 0.45
CA GLN A 137 -28.12 -6.43 0.80
C GLN A 137 -29.58 -6.22 0.41
N ASN A 138 -30.01 -4.98 0.20
CA ASN A 138 -31.42 -4.62 -0.01
C ASN A 138 -31.73 -4.11 -1.41
N THR A 139 -30.71 -3.75 -2.20
CA THR A 139 -30.88 -3.29 -3.59
C THR A 139 -30.87 -4.43 -4.59
N SER A 140 -31.53 -4.23 -5.74
CA SER A 140 -31.40 -5.08 -6.93
C SER A 140 -30.44 -4.48 -7.97
N GLU A 141 -29.85 -3.33 -7.68
CA GLU A 141 -28.94 -2.63 -8.58
C GLU A 141 -27.57 -3.33 -8.61
N CYS A 142 -26.92 -3.27 -9.77
CA CYS A 142 -25.67 -3.96 -10.02
C CYS A 142 -24.86 -3.23 -11.09
N GLN A 143 -23.57 -3.02 -10.82
CA GLN A 143 -22.62 -2.47 -11.76
C GLN A 143 -21.55 -3.51 -12.08
N LEU A 144 -21.69 -4.21 -13.21
CA LEU A 144 -20.66 -5.10 -13.73
C LEU A 144 -19.64 -4.30 -14.55
N PRO A 145 -18.34 -4.63 -14.48
CA PRO A 145 -17.35 -4.01 -15.34
C PRO A 145 -17.49 -4.54 -16.78
N ASP A 146 -17.12 -3.71 -17.75
CA ASP A 146 -16.98 -4.13 -19.14
C ASP A 146 -15.68 -4.94 -19.29
N TYR A 147 -15.78 -6.26 -19.22
CA TYR A 147 -14.63 -7.17 -19.25
C TYR A 147 -14.99 -8.54 -19.84
N ASP A 148 -14.33 -8.92 -20.94
CA ASP A 148 -14.67 -10.11 -21.74
C ASP A 148 -14.61 -11.45 -20.99
N ASN A 149 -13.75 -11.57 -19.97
CA ASN A 149 -13.46 -12.85 -19.31
C ASN A 149 -14.10 -12.97 -17.91
N LEU A 150 -15.18 -12.24 -17.62
CA LEU A 150 -15.85 -12.33 -16.31
C LEU A 150 -16.30 -13.75 -15.97
N ASP A 151 -17.00 -14.42 -16.89
CA ASP A 151 -17.51 -15.79 -16.69
C ASP A 151 -16.38 -16.82 -16.55
N TYR A 152 -15.22 -16.53 -17.12
CA TYR A 152 -14.04 -17.40 -16.97
C TYR A 152 -13.48 -17.35 -15.55
N TRP A 153 -13.49 -16.18 -14.90
CA TRP A 153 -12.86 -15.96 -13.60
C TRP A 153 -13.83 -16.00 -12.42
N PHE A 154 -15.13 -15.81 -12.64
CA PHE A 154 -16.10 -15.64 -11.57
C PHE A 154 -17.40 -16.39 -11.81
N PRO A 155 -17.95 -17.09 -10.80
CA PRO A 155 -19.33 -17.56 -10.84
C PRO A 155 -20.30 -16.37 -10.98
N HIS A 156 -21.39 -16.54 -11.74
CA HIS A 156 -22.39 -15.48 -11.95
C HIS A 156 -22.90 -14.86 -10.63
N GLN A 157 -23.14 -15.69 -9.59
CA GLN A 157 -23.57 -15.17 -8.28
C GLN A 157 -22.52 -14.25 -7.63
N VAL A 158 -21.22 -14.53 -7.83
CA VAL A 158 -20.14 -13.68 -7.32
C VAL A 158 -20.07 -12.39 -8.11
N GLN A 159 -20.20 -12.45 -9.44
CA GLN A 159 -20.25 -11.26 -10.29
C GLN A 159 -21.35 -10.31 -9.82
N GLN A 160 -22.57 -10.82 -9.61
CA GLN A 160 -23.69 -10.03 -9.11
C GLN A 160 -23.40 -9.43 -7.73
N LYS A 161 -22.87 -10.22 -6.77
CA LYS A 161 -22.55 -9.71 -5.43
C LYS A 161 -21.47 -8.62 -5.44
N LEU A 162 -20.40 -8.81 -6.21
CA LEU A 162 -19.33 -7.80 -6.35
C LEU A 162 -19.83 -6.56 -7.10
N GLY A 163 -20.65 -6.74 -8.13
CA GLY A 163 -21.23 -5.65 -8.90
C GLY A 163 -22.24 -4.82 -8.12
N THR A 164 -23.09 -5.46 -7.30
CA THR A 164 -23.97 -4.77 -6.36
C THR A 164 -23.17 -4.02 -5.30
N LEU A 165 -22.12 -4.62 -4.73
CA LEU A 165 -21.26 -3.93 -3.77
C LEU A 165 -20.53 -2.73 -4.40
N ALA A 166 -20.02 -2.87 -5.63
CA ALA A 166 -19.41 -1.78 -6.39
C ALA A 166 -20.41 -0.64 -6.63
N TRP A 167 -21.63 -0.97 -7.05
CA TRP A 167 -22.71 0.00 -7.24
C TRP A 167 -23.06 0.72 -5.93
N SER A 168 -23.21 -0.02 -4.82
CA SER A 168 -23.53 0.57 -3.52
C SER A 168 -22.41 1.48 -3.01
N ILE A 169 -21.14 1.13 -3.26
CA ILE A 169 -20.00 2.02 -2.97
C ILE A 169 -20.08 3.28 -3.84
N ASP A 170 -20.37 3.17 -5.13
CA ASP A 170 -20.44 4.31 -6.06
C ASP A 170 -21.59 5.28 -5.74
N LYS A 171 -22.76 4.74 -5.35
CA LYS A 171 -23.95 5.55 -5.06
C LYS A 171 -24.08 6.02 -3.62
N ALA A 172 -23.24 5.53 -2.72
CA ALA A 172 -23.26 5.98 -1.34
C ALA A 172 -22.94 7.48 -1.25
N ASP A 173 -23.75 8.22 -0.50
CA ASP A 173 -23.46 9.57 -0.06
C ASP A 173 -22.42 9.51 1.08
N ILE A 174 -21.15 9.58 0.71
CA ILE A 174 -19.92 9.50 1.53
C ILE A 174 -18.80 10.29 0.84
N ASP A 175 -17.80 10.72 1.61
CA ASP A 175 -16.64 11.44 1.08
C ASP A 175 -15.79 10.59 0.13
N ASP A 176 -15.11 11.24 -0.82
CA ASP A 176 -14.31 10.57 -1.85
C ASP A 176 -13.18 9.71 -1.28
N ASP A 177 -12.52 10.15 -0.21
CA ASP A 177 -11.45 9.37 0.42
C ASP A 177 -11.97 8.10 1.11
N ILE A 178 -13.19 8.14 1.65
CA ILE A 178 -13.87 6.95 2.19
C ILE A 178 -14.33 6.05 1.05
N ARG A 179 -14.85 6.61 -0.03
CA ARG A 179 -15.21 5.85 -1.23
C ARG A 179 -14.02 5.09 -1.78
N ASP A 180 -12.89 5.76 -1.95
CA ASP A 180 -11.62 5.16 -2.39
C ASP A 180 -11.15 4.07 -1.43
N PHE A 181 -11.24 4.30 -0.12
CA PHE A 181 -10.94 3.27 0.89
C PHE A 181 -11.82 2.02 0.74
N LEU A 182 -13.12 2.19 0.54
CA LEU A 182 -14.04 1.08 0.32
C LEU A 182 -13.78 0.37 -1.02
N LEU A 183 -13.38 1.10 -2.07
CA LEU A 183 -12.94 0.51 -3.35
C LEU A 183 -11.65 -0.31 -3.19
N VAL A 184 -10.69 0.14 -2.37
CA VAL A 184 -9.50 -0.67 -2.01
C VAL A 184 -9.89 -1.92 -1.21
N CYS A 185 -10.85 -1.80 -0.29
CA CYS A 185 -11.37 -2.95 0.43
C CYS A 185 -12.02 -3.96 -0.53
N LEU A 186 -12.85 -3.48 -1.48
CA LEU A 186 -13.45 -4.28 -2.54
C LEU A 186 -12.38 -4.96 -3.39
N SER A 187 -11.39 -4.22 -3.90
CA SER A 187 -10.32 -4.79 -4.73
C SER A 187 -9.53 -5.87 -4.00
N SER A 188 -9.38 -5.77 -2.68
CA SER A 188 -8.66 -6.74 -1.85
C SER A 188 -9.36 -8.10 -1.74
N ILE A 189 -10.67 -8.15 -1.98
CA ILE A 189 -11.48 -9.38 -1.93
C ILE A 189 -11.80 -9.96 -3.30
N VAL A 190 -11.78 -9.16 -4.38
CA VAL A 190 -12.11 -9.60 -5.75
C VAL A 190 -11.39 -10.91 -6.09
N ARG A 191 -10.06 -10.96 -5.93
CA ARG A 191 -9.29 -12.17 -6.23
C ARG A 191 -9.69 -13.37 -5.37
N LYS A 192 -10.02 -13.15 -4.09
CA LYS A 192 -10.40 -14.21 -3.14
C LYS A 192 -11.74 -14.85 -3.49
N CYS A 193 -12.59 -14.12 -4.20
CA CYS A 193 -13.90 -14.59 -4.66
C CYS A 193 -13.86 -15.15 -6.10
N SER A 194 -12.69 -15.16 -6.74
CA SER A 194 -12.51 -15.67 -8.12
C SER A 194 -12.08 -17.13 -8.15
N TYR A 195 -12.05 -17.72 -9.34
CA TYR A 195 -11.40 -19.01 -9.60
C TYR A 195 -9.87 -18.93 -9.63
N ALA A 196 -9.24 -17.80 -9.29
CA ALA A 196 -7.79 -17.68 -9.29
C ALA A 196 -7.16 -18.42 -8.10
N ASP A 197 -6.07 -19.15 -8.38
CA ASP A 197 -5.25 -19.81 -7.36
C ASP A 197 -4.69 -18.76 -6.39
N PRO A 198 -4.92 -18.90 -5.07
CA PRO A 198 -4.46 -17.95 -4.07
C PRO A 198 -2.95 -18.03 -3.78
N HIS A 199 -2.31 -19.15 -4.14
CA HIS A 199 -0.89 -19.43 -3.89
C HIS A 199 0.02 -18.92 -5.01
N ILE A 200 -0.50 -18.80 -6.23
CA ILE A 200 0.28 -18.32 -7.38
C ILE A 200 0.09 -16.81 -7.54
N PRO A 201 1.13 -15.97 -7.59
CA PRO A 201 0.97 -14.51 -7.74
C PRO A 201 0.32 -14.11 -9.07
N VAL A 202 0.67 -14.79 -10.16
CA VAL A 202 0.03 -14.57 -11.46
C VAL A 202 -1.37 -15.20 -11.49
N PRO A 203 -2.34 -14.64 -12.24
CA PRO A 203 -3.67 -15.22 -12.33
C PRO A 203 -3.60 -16.59 -13.02
N VAL A 204 -3.76 -17.65 -12.23
CA VAL A 204 -3.90 -19.03 -12.71
C VAL A 204 -5.23 -19.54 -12.24
N ARG A 205 -6.01 -20.16 -13.12
CA ARG A 205 -7.31 -20.71 -12.75
C ARG A 205 -7.14 -22.03 -11.99
N LEU A 206 -7.85 -22.17 -10.88
CA LEU A 206 -8.01 -23.43 -10.15
C LEU A 206 -8.65 -24.45 -11.09
N LYS A 207 -7.99 -25.61 -11.23
CA LYS A 207 -8.54 -26.76 -11.96
C LYS A 207 -9.61 -27.45 -11.13
#